data_AF-A0A4Q7YK73-F1
#
_entry.id   AF-A0A4Q7YK73-F1
#
_cell.length_a   1.000
_cell.length_b   1.000
_cell.length_c   1.000
_cell.angle_alpha   90.00
_cell.angle_beta   90.00
_cell.angle_gamma   90.00
#
_symmetry.space_group_name_H-M   'P 1'
#
loop_
_entity.id
_entity.type
_entity.pdbx_description
1 polymer ?
#
loop_
_entity_poly.entity_id
_entity_poly.type
_entity_poly.pdbx_seq_one_letter_code
_entity_poly.pdbx_strand_id
1 'polypeptide(L)'
;MPLSDPEFRRLSRLVYRDVAVDTVGNLLLCLGLYLAFSEGARGFPLWLQSPAIKAALIATGLMNLRFLGNRIRRLRQWQAERRERDNP
;
A
#
# COMPACT_ATOMS: atom_id res chain seq x y z
N MET A 1 -10.14 22.49 -14.54
CA MET A 1 -11.49 22.65 -13.99
C MET A 1 -11.55 21.77 -12.76
N PRO A 2 -11.93 22.32 -11.60
CA PRO A 2 -12.03 21.54 -10.37
C PRO A 2 -13.02 20.40 -10.54
N LEU A 3 -12.75 19.25 -9.90
CA LEU A 3 -13.66 18.12 -9.91
C LEU A 3 -14.99 18.49 -9.25
N SER A 4 -16.08 17.97 -9.80
CA SER A 4 -17.38 18.04 -9.13
C SER A 4 -17.34 17.28 -7.79
N ASP A 5 -18.19 17.64 -6.83
CA ASP A 5 -18.29 16.96 -5.53
C ASP A 5 -18.47 15.43 -5.60
N PRO A 6 -19.28 14.85 -6.50
CA PRO A 6 -19.35 13.40 -6.63
C PRO A 6 -18.02 12.79 -7.12
N GLU A 7 -17.31 13.46 -8.02
CA GLU A 7 -16.01 13.00 -8.53
C GLU A 7 -14.93 13.08 -7.47
N PHE A 8 -14.87 14.17 -6.71
CA PHE A 8 -13.92 14.34 -5.61
C PHE A 8 -14.16 13.29 -4.50
N ARG A 9 -15.42 13.00 -4.15
CA ARG A 9 -15.75 11.92 -3.19
C ARG A 9 -15.34 10.54 -3.71
N ARG A 10 -15.51 10.28 -4.99
CA ARG A 10 -15.07 9.03 -5.62
C ARG A 10 -13.54 8.90 -5.58
N LEU A 11 -12.83 9.97 -5.94
CA LEU A 11 -11.36 10.03 -5.87
C LEU A 11 -10.86 9.80 -4.43
N SER A 12 -11.49 10.44 -3.45
CA SER A 12 -11.14 10.28 -2.04
C SER A 12 -11.27 8.83 -1.57
N ARG A 13 -12.37 8.13 -1.90
CA ARG A 13 -12.53 6.71 -1.57
C ARG A 13 -11.46 5.83 -2.20
N LEU A 14 -11.09 6.12 -3.45
CA LEU A 14 -10.03 5.39 -4.14
C LEU A 14 -8.68 5.59 -3.45
N VAL A 15 -8.34 6.82 -3.06
CA VAL A 15 -7.11 7.13 -2.33
C VAL A 15 -7.08 6.43 -0.97
N TYR A 16 -8.17 6.46 -0.19
CA TYR A 16 -8.21 5.73 1.09
C TYR A 16 -8.01 4.23 0.93
N ARG A 17 -8.64 3.64 -0.10
CA ARG A 17 -8.44 2.22 -0.42
C ARG A 17 -6.99 1.94 -0.82
N ASP A 18 -6.40 2.79 -1.64
CA ASP A 18 -5.01 2.64 -2.08
C ASP A 18 -4.05 2.66 -0.90
N VAL A 19 -4.24 3.60 0.05
CA VAL A 19 -3.43 3.68 1.27
C VAL A 19 -3.56 2.42 2.11
N ALA A 20 -4.79 1.92 2.32
CA ALA A 20 -5.00 0.69 3.08
C ALA A 20 -4.29 -0.51 2.43
N VAL A 21 -4.41 -0.66 1.11
CA VAL A 21 -3.73 -1.73 0.36
C VAL A 21 -2.21 -1.56 0.39
N ASP A 22 -1.70 -0.33 0.30
CA ASP A 22 -0.26 -0.05 0.43
C ASP A 22 0.28 -0.41 1.80
N THR A 23 -0.42 -0.04 2.87
CA THR A 23 -0.05 -0.41 4.24
C THR A 23 0.02 -1.93 4.39
N VAL A 24 -1.01 -2.65 3.98
CA VAL A 24 -1.04 -4.12 4.08
C VAL A 24 0.07 -4.73 3.24
N GLY A 25 0.23 -4.32 1.98
CA GLY A 25 1.26 -4.85 1.08
C GLY A 25 2.67 -4.62 1.63
N ASN A 26 2.96 -3.43 2.16
CA ASN A 26 4.26 -3.10 2.74
C ASN A 26 4.53 -3.86 4.04
N LEU A 27 3.50 -4.08 4.89
CA LEU A 27 3.63 -4.91 6.08
C LEU A 27 3.96 -6.36 5.73
N LEU A 28 3.29 -6.92 4.71
CA LEU A 28 3.57 -8.28 4.22
C LEU A 28 4.99 -8.37 3.64
N LEU A 29 5.42 -7.36 2.88
CA LEU A 29 6.78 -7.29 2.35
C LEU A 29 7.81 -7.27 3.49
N CYS A 30 7.64 -6.36 4.45
CA CYS A 30 8.54 -6.23 5.59
C CYS A 30 8.59 -7.51 6.42
N LEU A 31 7.44 -8.13 6.69
CA LEU A 31 7.37 -9.39 7.43
C LEU A 31 8.08 -10.51 6.65
N GLY A 32 7.82 -10.63 5.35
CA GLY A 32 8.45 -11.64 4.50
C GLY A 32 9.97 -11.49 4.43
N LEU A 33 10.47 -10.25 4.26
CA LEU A 33 11.90 -9.94 4.28
C LEU A 33 12.52 -10.22 5.65
N TYR A 34 11.86 -9.81 6.74
CA TYR A 34 12.33 -10.08 8.10
C TYR A 34 12.46 -11.59 8.35
N LEU A 35 11.45 -12.37 7.97
CA LEU A 35 11.45 -13.83 8.13
C LEU A 35 12.50 -14.54 7.27
N ALA A 36 12.86 -13.96 6.13
CA ALA A 36 13.86 -14.50 5.22
C ALA A 36 15.30 -14.22 5.68
N PHE A 37 15.56 -13.03 6.25
CA PHE A 37 16.92 -12.53 6.44
C PHE A 37 17.32 -12.28 7.91
N SER A 38 16.38 -12.23 8.86
CA SER A 38 16.70 -11.96 10.28
C SER A 38 16.96 -13.24 11.06
N GLU A 39 17.99 -13.25 11.90
CA GLU A 39 18.21 -14.33 12.89
C GLU A 39 17.09 -14.40 13.94
N GLY A 40 16.45 -13.26 14.26
CA GLY A 40 15.31 -13.18 15.17
C GLY A 40 14.06 -13.89 14.66
N ALA A 41 13.99 -14.20 13.36
CA ALA A 41 12.88 -14.95 12.76
C ALA A 41 12.77 -16.39 13.30
N ARG A 42 13.83 -16.94 13.90
CA ARG A 42 13.83 -18.30 14.49
C ARG A 42 12.84 -18.45 15.65
N GLY A 43 12.47 -17.35 16.31
CA GLY A 43 11.48 -17.33 17.40
C GLY A 43 10.03 -17.33 16.93
N PHE A 44 9.76 -17.21 15.62
CA PHE A 44 8.40 -17.21 15.10
C PHE A 44 7.84 -18.63 14.94
N PRO A 45 6.49 -18.79 14.89
CA PRO A 45 5.85 -20.09 14.70
C PRO A 45 6.37 -20.86 13.46
N LEU A 46 6.50 -22.18 13.56
CA LEU A 46 7.08 -23.04 12.52
C LEU A 46 6.41 -22.89 11.14
N TRP A 47 5.09 -22.71 11.10
CA TRP A 47 4.37 -22.53 9.84
C TRP A 47 4.81 -21.25 9.11
N LEU A 48 5.18 -20.20 9.83
CA LEU A 48 5.66 -18.93 9.29
C LEU A 48 7.13 -19.01 8.85
N GLN A 49 7.87 -20.01 9.33
CA GLN A 49 9.24 -20.30 8.89
C GLN A 49 9.28 -21.01 7.53
N SER A 50 8.14 -21.50 7.03
CA SER A 50 8.02 -22.17 5.73
C SER A 50 8.53 -21.29 4.58
N PRO A 51 9.41 -21.79 3.71
CA PRO A 51 9.86 -21.07 2.52
C PRO A 51 8.71 -20.57 1.64
N ALA A 52 7.62 -21.35 1.53
CA ALA A 52 6.45 -20.99 0.74
C ALA A 52 5.72 -19.77 1.32
N ILE A 53 5.59 -19.69 2.66
CA ILE A 53 4.94 -18.56 3.32
C ILE A 53 5.80 -17.30 3.17
N LYS A 54 7.12 -17.41 3.39
CA LYS A 54 8.06 -16.29 3.18
C LYS A 54 7.98 -15.75 1.75
N ALA A 55 8.00 -16.66 0.76
CA ALA A 55 7.89 -16.30 -0.65
C ALA A 55 6.54 -15.63 -0.96
N ALA A 56 5.42 -16.15 -0.43
CA ALA A 56 4.09 -15.56 -0.63
C ALA A 56 3.98 -14.14 -0.04
N LEU A 57 4.54 -13.92 1.15
CA LEU A 57 4.57 -12.61 1.81
C LEU A 57 5.36 -11.59 0.97
N ILE A 58 6.58 -11.95 0.56
CA ILE A 58 7.42 -11.11 -0.29
C ILE A 58 6.75 -10.83 -1.63
N ALA A 59 6.22 -11.86 -2.30
CA ALA A 59 5.56 -11.73 -3.60
C ALA A 59 4.34 -10.80 -3.52
N THR A 60 3.50 -10.94 -2.49
CA THR A 60 2.34 -10.06 -2.28
C THR A 60 2.78 -8.60 -2.14
N GLY A 61 3.83 -8.37 -1.36
CA GLY A 61 4.45 -7.05 -1.19
C GLY A 61 5.01 -6.46 -2.49
N LEU A 62 5.74 -7.25 -3.27
CA LEU A 62 6.28 -6.81 -4.56
C LEU A 62 5.17 -6.53 -5.60
N MET A 63 4.12 -7.36 -5.64
CA MET A 63 2.96 -7.11 -6.48
C MET A 63 2.25 -5.81 -6.10
N ASN A 64 2.23 -5.46 -4.81
CA ASN A 64 1.69 -4.17 -4.35
C ASN A 64 2.49 -2.98 -4.93
N LEU A 65 3.83 -3.05 -4.89
CA LEU A 65 4.71 -1.99 -5.38
C LEU A 65 4.54 -1.68 -6.86
N ARG A 66 4.15 -2.67 -7.68
CA ARG A 66 3.88 -2.49 -9.11
C ARG A 66 2.85 -1.39 -9.39
N PHE A 67 1.90 -1.17 -8.48
CA PHE A 67 0.83 -0.18 -8.66
C PHE A 67 1.12 1.17 -8.01
N LEU A 68 2.28 1.33 -7.36
CA LEU A 68 2.62 2.52 -6.58
C LEU A 68 2.58 3.80 -7.42
N GLY A 69 3.08 3.77 -8.66
CA GLY A 69 3.05 4.94 -9.55
C GLY A 69 1.63 5.47 -9.81
N ASN A 70 0.68 4.57 -10.04
CA ASN A 70 -0.72 4.96 -10.26
C ASN A 70 -1.37 5.52 -8.98
N ARG A 71 -1.03 4.98 -7.82
CA ARG A 71 -1.51 5.46 -6.50
C ARG A 71 -0.95 6.84 -6.18
N ILE A 72 0.35 7.05 -6.43
CA ILE A 72 1.00 8.37 -6.28
C ILE A 72 0.32 9.40 -7.18
N ARG A 73 0.03 9.05 -8.44
CA ARG A 73 -0.69 9.95 -9.36
C ARG A 73 -2.06 10.34 -8.81
N ARG A 74 -2.85 9.38 -8.32
CA ARG A 74 -4.16 9.65 -7.69
C ARG A 74 -4.05 10.50 -6.43
N LEU A 75 -3.04 10.23 -5.59
CA LEU A 75 -2.77 11.02 -4.40
C LEU A 75 -2.42 12.47 -4.74
N ARG A 76 -1.55 12.69 -5.73
CA ARG A 76 -1.20 14.05 -6.19
C ARG A 76 -2.43 14.79 -6.72
N GLN A 77 -3.26 14.12 -7.52
CA GLN A 77 -4.53 14.70 -8.00
C GLN A 77 -5.44 15.06 -6.82
N TRP A 78 -5.61 14.17 -5.85
CA TRP A 78 -6.42 14.43 -4.67
C TRP A 78 -5.89 15.59 -3.82
N GLN A 79 -4.57 15.71 -3.66
CA GLN A 79 -3.94 16.83 -2.96
C GLN A 79 -4.14 18.16 -3.68
N ALA A 80 -4.05 18.19 -5.01
CA ALA A 80 -4.31 19.39 -5.80
C ALA A 80 -5.76 19.87 -5.63
N GLU A 81 -6.72 18.97 -5.82
CA GLU A 81 -8.16 19.26 -5.67
C GLU A 81 -8.53 19.71 -4.25
N ARG A 82 -7.89 19.11 -3.24
CA ARG A 82 -8.11 19.52 -1.85
C ARG A 82 -7.57 20.93 -1.58
N ARG A 83 -6.40 21.27 -2.11
CA ARG A 83 -5.83 22.63 -1.98
C ARG A 83 -6.68 23.69 -2.67
N GLU A 84 -7.20 23.41 -3.87
CA GLU A 84 -8.12 24.33 -4.57
C GLU A 84 -9.42 24.57 -3.80
N ARG A 85 -9.91 23.57 -3.06
CA ARG A 85 -11.11 23.70 -2.22
C ARG A 85 -10.83 24.40 -0.88
N ASP A 86 -9.64 24.20 -0.31
CA ASP A 86 -9.22 24.81 0.97
C ASP A 86 -8.74 26.26 0.79
N ASN A 87 -8.26 26.64 -0.41
CA ASN A 87 -7.94 28.02 -0.84
C ASN A 87 -8.84 28.44 -2.03
N PRO A 88 -10.10 28.83 -1.77
CA PRO A 88 -11.02 29.28 -2.82
C PRO A 88 -10.58 30.59 -3.50
#